data_AF-A0A0W8C577-F1
#
_entry.id   AF-A0A0W8C577-F1
#
_cell.length_a   1.000
_cell.length_b   1.000
_cell.length_c   1.000
_cell.angle_alpha   90.00
_cell.angle_beta   90.00
_cell.angle_gamma   90.00
#
_symmetry.space_group_name_H-M   'P 1'
#
loop_
_entity.id
_entity.type
_entity.pdbx_description
1 polymer ?
#
loop_
_entity_poly.entity_id
_entity_poly.type
_entity_poly.pdbx_seq_one_letter_code
_entity_poly.pdbx_strand_id
1 'polypeptide(L)'
;MYKSEVTLAQDLVKKGVVDDVLYQNKISPEAYFDALKLDPKLKFISDSAVARANNPNLEKFFTYSLFWTKKNEVTKAEDLIKKGVVNDDLYQNKISPEAYFDALKLNPKLRFYSDSAVTRANNPNLEKFLSYTNFYNKSQAGKREVAKTEDLIQKALRIKFYSTTKLVQKRILRR
;
A
#
# COMPACT_ATOMS: atom_id res chain seq x y z
N MET A 1 -16.36 0.30 22.24
CA MET A 1 -14.95 0.52 21.87
C MET A 1 -14.80 1.60 20.80
N TYR A 2 -15.44 1.50 19.63
CA TYR A 2 -15.34 2.54 18.58
C TYR A 2 -15.85 3.93 19.02
N LYS A 3 -17.02 4.00 19.66
CA LYS A 3 -17.58 5.29 20.13
C LYS A 3 -16.64 6.03 21.09
N SER A 4 -15.97 5.33 22.01
CA SER A 4 -15.02 5.93 22.95
C SER A 4 -13.73 6.39 22.26
N GLU A 5 -13.30 5.68 21.22
CA GLU A 5 -12.16 6.09 20.38
C GLU A 5 -12.46 7.39 19.62
N VAL A 6 -13.65 7.51 19.03
CA VAL A 6 -14.10 8.75 18.38
C VAL A 6 -14.15 9.92 19.37
N THR A 7 -14.66 9.70 20.59
CA THR A 7 -14.66 10.75 21.63
C THR A 7 -13.24 11.20 21.98
N LEU A 8 -12.31 10.26 22.18
CA LEU A 8 -10.91 10.58 22.44
C LEU A 8 -10.27 11.33 21.26
N ALA A 9 -10.52 10.86 20.03
CA ALA A 9 -10.03 11.51 18.82
C ALA A 9 -10.54 12.95 18.69
N GLN A 10 -11.82 13.21 19.01
CA GLN A 10 -12.38 14.56 19.02
C GLN A 10 -11.65 15.48 20.00
N ASP A 11 -11.33 14.98 21.19
CA ASP A 11 -10.62 15.78 22.19
C ASP A 11 -9.15 16.03 21.79
N LEU A 12 -8.50 15.06 21.15
CA LEU A 12 -7.15 15.22 20.62
C LEU A 12 -7.11 16.21 19.43
N VAL A 13 -8.11 16.16 18.55
CA VAL A 13 -8.28 17.12 17.45
C VAL A 13 -8.46 18.54 17.99
N LYS A 14 -9.29 18.74 19.02
CA LYS A 14 -9.47 20.06 19.66
C LYS A 14 -8.16 20.60 20.27
N LYS A 15 -7.32 19.71 20.81
CA LYS A 15 -6.01 20.05 21.37
C LYS A 15 -4.95 20.33 20.30
N GLY A 16 -5.22 20.06 19.03
CA GLY A 16 -4.27 20.27 17.93
C GLY A 16 -3.02 19.40 18.05
N VAL A 17 -3.15 18.18 18.58
CA VAL A 17 -2.00 17.27 18.72
C VAL A 17 -1.45 16.82 17.37
N VAL A 18 -0.17 16.45 17.35
CA VAL A 18 0.51 15.91 16.17
C VAL A 18 0.15 14.43 15.92
N ASP A 19 0.37 13.96 14.70
CA ASP A 19 0.00 12.62 14.23
C ASP A 19 0.58 11.48 15.08
N ASP A 20 1.81 11.61 15.58
CA ASP A 20 2.41 10.61 16.47
C ASP A 20 1.58 10.42 17.75
N VAL A 21 0.98 11.47 18.30
CA VAL A 21 0.14 11.39 19.51
C VAL A 21 -1.17 10.67 19.20
N LEU A 22 -1.79 10.95 18.04
CA LEU A 22 -2.98 10.22 17.58
C LEU A 22 -2.67 8.72 17.43
N TYR A 23 -1.53 8.39 16.82
CA TYR A 23 -1.09 7.01 16.60
C TYR A 23 -0.81 6.27 17.92
N GLN A 24 -0.09 6.90 18.85
CA GLN A 24 0.19 6.34 20.17
C GLN A 24 -1.10 6.06 20.98
N ASN A 25 -2.13 6.89 20.80
CA ASN A 25 -3.46 6.68 21.38
C ASN A 25 -4.31 5.67 20.60
N LYS A 26 -3.74 5.00 19.59
CA LYS A 26 -4.39 4.00 18.75
C LYS A 26 -5.65 4.51 18.05
N ILE A 27 -5.66 5.80 17.68
CA ILE A 27 -6.76 6.38 16.93
C ILE A 27 -6.69 5.90 15.48
N SER A 28 -7.59 5.03 15.07
CA SER A 28 -7.72 4.60 13.68
C SER A 28 -8.03 5.77 12.74
N PRO A 29 -7.65 5.68 11.45
CA PRO A 29 -8.06 6.63 10.42
C PRO A 29 -9.58 6.83 10.38
N GLU A 30 -10.36 5.77 10.58
CA GLU A 30 -11.83 5.83 10.62
C GLU A 30 -12.33 6.68 11.79
N ALA A 31 -11.82 6.44 13.01
CA ALA A 31 -12.21 7.24 14.16
C ALA A 31 -11.75 8.70 14.01
N TYR A 32 -10.58 8.94 13.41
CA TYR A 32 -10.10 10.28 13.11
C TYR A 32 -10.98 11.01 12.09
N PHE A 33 -11.40 10.33 11.03
CA PHE A 33 -12.34 10.86 10.04
C PHE A 33 -13.65 11.30 10.69
N ASP A 34 -14.22 10.44 11.53
CA ASP A 34 -15.48 10.72 12.23
C ASP A 34 -15.30 11.85 13.25
N ALA A 35 -14.14 11.94 13.91
CA ALA A 35 -13.79 13.03 14.81
C ALA A 35 -13.66 14.40 14.12
N LEU A 36 -13.21 14.40 12.86
CA LEU A 36 -13.16 15.60 12.02
C LEU A 36 -14.54 16.02 11.47
N LYS A 37 -15.60 15.21 11.72
CA LYS A 37 -16.98 15.45 11.29
C LYS A 37 -17.10 15.69 9.78
N LEU A 38 -16.29 14.97 9.00
CA LEU A 38 -16.33 15.02 7.54
C LEU A 38 -17.58 14.34 6.99
N ASP A 39 -18.09 14.82 5.85
CA ASP A 39 -19.15 14.10 5.12
C ASP A 39 -18.62 12.71 4.69
N PRO A 40 -19.30 11.60 5.02
CA PRO A 40 -18.86 10.25 4.67
C PRO A 40 -18.52 10.04 3.18
N LYS A 41 -19.16 10.78 2.27
CA LYS A 41 -18.88 10.71 0.82
C LYS A 41 -17.46 11.15 0.48
N LEU A 42 -16.84 11.98 1.31
CA LEU A 42 -15.49 12.46 1.09
C LEU A 42 -14.43 11.36 1.24
N LYS A 43 -14.74 10.25 1.92
CA LYS A 43 -13.82 9.09 1.99
C LYS A 43 -13.41 8.61 0.60
N PHE A 44 -14.37 8.56 -0.33
CA PHE A 44 -14.18 8.05 -1.68
C PHE A 44 -13.36 8.96 -2.60
N ILE A 45 -13.11 10.20 -2.20
CA ILE A 45 -12.35 11.18 -2.97
C ILE A 45 -11.19 11.77 -2.16
N SER A 46 -10.83 11.13 -1.04
CA SER A 46 -9.80 11.63 -0.12
C SER A 46 -8.40 11.66 -0.74
N ASP A 47 -8.15 10.87 -1.77
CA ASP A 47 -6.92 10.86 -2.56
C ASP A 47 -6.82 12.03 -3.54
N SER A 48 -7.94 12.66 -3.91
CA SER A 48 -7.97 13.80 -4.82
C SER A 48 -7.33 15.05 -4.20
N ALA A 49 -6.20 15.48 -4.77
CA ALA A 49 -5.52 16.71 -4.36
C ALA A 49 -6.44 17.94 -4.48
N VAL A 50 -7.31 17.99 -5.49
CA VAL A 50 -8.28 19.08 -5.68
C VAL A 50 -9.33 19.08 -4.56
N ALA A 51 -9.84 17.90 -4.18
CA ALA A 51 -10.81 17.79 -3.09
C ALA A 51 -10.19 18.23 -1.75
N ARG A 52 -8.94 17.83 -1.50
CA ARG A 52 -8.20 18.20 -0.30
C ARG A 52 -7.85 19.69 -0.23
N ALA A 53 -7.48 20.31 -1.35
CA ALA A 53 -7.20 21.74 -1.41
C ALA A 53 -8.41 22.60 -0.96
N ASN A 54 -9.63 22.13 -1.24
CA ASN A 54 -10.87 22.79 -0.85
C ASN A 54 -11.41 22.36 0.52
N ASN A 55 -10.78 21.38 1.18
CA ASN A 55 -11.21 20.85 2.47
C ASN A 55 -10.00 20.52 3.36
N PRO A 56 -9.56 21.46 4.22
CA PRO A 56 -8.39 21.25 5.09
C PRO A 56 -8.52 20.06 6.05
N ASN A 57 -9.74 19.70 6.47
CA ASN A 57 -9.94 18.52 7.32
C ASN A 57 -9.77 17.23 6.50
N LEU A 58 -10.13 17.23 5.21
CA LEU A 58 -9.85 16.11 4.31
C LEU A 58 -8.34 15.94 4.08
N GLU A 59 -7.58 17.04 3.97
CA GLU A 59 -6.11 17.00 3.91
C GLU A 59 -5.51 16.38 5.18
N LYS A 60 -5.97 16.79 6.36
CA LYS A 60 -5.55 16.21 7.65
C LYS A 60 -5.85 14.72 7.71
N PHE A 61 -7.08 14.32 7.36
CA PHE A 61 -7.47 12.91 7.32
C PHE A 61 -6.57 12.10 6.39
N PHE A 62 -6.35 12.58 5.16
CA PHE A 62 -5.52 11.89 4.18
C PHE A 62 -4.08 11.73 4.66
N THR A 63 -3.49 12.82 5.19
CA THR A 63 -2.14 12.82 5.73
C THR A 63 -2.00 11.81 6.88
N TYR A 64 -2.91 11.86 7.84
CA TYR A 64 -2.92 10.94 8.97
C TYR A 64 -3.13 9.48 8.53
N SER A 65 -4.01 9.24 7.57
CA SER A 65 -4.26 7.88 7.04
C SER A 65 -3.02 7.28 6.38
N LEU A 66 -2.29 8.08 5.61
CA LEU A 66 -1.01 7.68 5.03
C LEU A 66 0.04 7.41 6.11
N PHE A 67 0.14 8.31 7.09
CA PHE A 67 1.05 8.16 8.22
C PHE A 67 0.78 6.87 9.01
N TRP A 68 -0.48 6.63 9.39
CA TRP A 68 -0.93 5.44 10.11
C TRP A 68 -0.61 4.15 9.34
N THR A 69 -0.90 4.13 8.05
CA THR A 69 -0.63 2.97 7.18
C THR A 69 0.87 2.67 7.14
N LYS A 70 1.70 3.68 6.87
CA LYS A 70 3.16 3.53 6.85
C LYS A 70 3.72 3.05 8.19
N LYS A 71 3.30 3.66 9.31
CA LYS A 71 3.77 3.27 10.65
C LYS A 71 3.42 1.83 11.00
N ASN A 72 2.21 1.38 10.65
CA ASN A 72 1.81 -0.01 10.88
C ASN A 72 2.59 -0.98 10.01
N GLU A 73 2.85 -0.63 8.75
CA GLU A 73 3.66 -1.44 7.85
C GLU A 73 5.10 -1.57 8.35
N VAL A 74 5.72 -0.48 8.80
CA VAL A 74 7.05 -0.47 9.42
C VAL A 74 7.07 -1.32 10.68
N THR A 75 6.09 -1.14 11.58
CA THR A 75 6.00 -1.95 12.82
C THR A 75 5.90 -3.44 12.50
N LYS A 76 5.07 -3.78 11.52
CA LYS A 76 4.94 -5.16 11.04
C LYS A 76 6.24 -5.69 10.47
N ALA A 77 6.95 -4.88 9.67
CA ALA A 77 8.25 -5.24 9.11
C ALA A 77 9.30 -5.45 10.22
N GLU A 78 9.35 -4.59 11.25
CA GLU A 78 10.23 -4.75 12.41
C GLU A 78 10.00 -6.09 13.11
N ASP A 79 8.74 -6.48 13.33
CA ASP A 79 8.40 -7.75 13.96
C ASP A 79 8.77 -8.97 13.11
N LEU A 80 8.63 -8.87 11.79
CA LEU A 80 9.07 -9.90 10.85
C LEU A 80 10.60 -10.02 10.80
N ILE A 81 11.32 -8.89 10.82
CA ILE A 81 12.79 -8.87 10.91
C ILE A 81 13.27 -9.54 12.20
N LYS A 82 12.64 -9.23 13.35
CA LYS A 82 12.97 -9.87 14.64
C LYS A 82 12.76 -11.39 14.60
N LYS A 83 11.75 -11.85 13.87
CA LYS A 83 11.47 -13.28 13.65
C LYS A 83 12.41 -13.94 12.65
N GLY A 84 13.26 -13.18 11.95
CA GLY A 84 14.20 -13.71 10.96
C GLY A 84 13.52 -14.32 9.75
N VAL A 85 12.33 -13.84 9.37
CA VAL A 85 11.59 -14.38 8.23
C VAL A 85 12.32 -14.14 6.91
N VAL A 86 12.01 -14.95 5.89
CA VAL A 86 12.62 -14.84 4.57
C VAL A 86 11.91 -13.80 3.69
N ASN A 87 12.53 -13.44 2.56
CA ASN A 87 12.00 -12.44 1.62
C ASN A 87 10.58 -12.78 1.11
N ASP A 88 10.27 -14.05 0.93
CA ASP A 88 8.94 -14.50 0.50
C ASP A 88 7.89 -14.11 1.55
N ASP A 89 8.14 -14.37 2.84
CA ASP A 89 7.23 -14.02 3.92
C ASP A 89 7.03 -12.50 4.05
N LEU A 90 8.11 -11.71 3.90
CA LEU A 90 8.01 -10.24 3.86
C LEU A 90 7.09 -9.79 2.72
N TYR A 91 7.25 -10.39 1.54
CA TYR A 91 6.45 -10.07 0.35
C TYR A 91 4.98 -10.47 0.49
N GLN A 92 4.70 -11.68 0.98
CA GLN A 92 3.32 -12.13 1.23
C GLN A 92 2.64 -11.28 2.30
N ASN A 93 3.41 -10.75 3.26
CA ASN A 93 2.93 -9.80 4.27
C ASN A 93 2.74 -8.37 3.75
N LYS A 94 2.93 -8.14 2.45
CA LYS A 94 2.79 -6.86 1.76
C LYS A 94 3.71 -5.77 2.30
N ILE A 95 4.90 -6.14 2.75
CA ILE A 95 5.92 -5.17 3.17
C ILE A 95 6.55 -4.55 1.92
N SER A 96 6.49 -3.24 1.78
CA SER A 96 7.17 -2.49 0.74
C SER A 96 8.67 -2.41 1.01
N PRO A 97 9.50 -2.23 -0.03
CA PRO A 97 10.92 -1.93 0.16
C PRO A 97 11.15 -0.71 1.06
N GLU A 98 10.30 0.32 0.96
CA GLU A 98 10.35 1.52 1.81
C GLU A 98 10.14 1.18 3.29
N ALA A 99 9.05 0.47 3.63
CA ALA A 99 8.78 0.10 5.01
C ALA A 99 9.86 -0.82 5.58
N TYR A 100 10.41 -1.72 4.75
CA TYR A 100 11.52 -2.59 5.14
C TYR A 100 12.81 -1.79 5.41
N PHE A 101 13.12 -0.79 4.58
CA PHE A 101 14.26 0.11 4.79
C PHE A 101 14.15 0.85 6.13
N ASP A 102 12.98 1.42 6.41
CA ASP A 102 12.71 2.14 7.66
C ASP A 102 12.82 1.21 8.87
N ALA A 103 12.27 0.00 8.78
CA ALA A 103 12.31 -1.02 9.84
C ALA A 103 13.74 -1.54 10.12
N LEU A 104 14.64 -1.50 9.14
CA LEU A 104 16.06 -1.81 9.32
C LEU A 104 16.84 -0.68 10.02
N LYS A 105 16.18 0.45 10.31
CA LYS A 105 16.75 1.63 10.97
C LYS A 105 18.01 2.15 10.28
N LEU A 106 18.02 2.04 8.95
CA LEU A 106 19.12 2.52 8.12
C LEU A 106 19.16 4.04 8.11
N ASN A 107 20.36 4.61 8.00
CA ASN A 107 20.49 6.04 7.72
C ASN A 107 19.86 6.32 6.33
N PRO A 108 18.91 7.28 6.22
CA PRO A 108 18.22 7.57 4.95
C PRO A 108 19.17 7.87 3.77
N LYS A 109 20.35 8.43 4.04
CA LYS A 109 21.36 8.71 3.01
C LYS A 109 21.91 7.45 2.35
N LEU A 110 21.90 6.31 3.05
CA LEU A 110 22.41 5.04 2.50
C LEU A 110 21.58 4.52 1.34
N ARG A 111 20.35 5.00 1.15
CA ARG A 111 19.50 4.64 0.01
C ARG A 111 20.17 4.95 -1.33
N PHE A 112 20.97 6.02 -1.39
CA PHE A 112 21.70 6.42 -2.60
C PHE A 112 22.97 5.62 -2.86
N TYR A 113 23.36 4.75 -1.91
CA TYR A 113 24.59 3.96 -1.98
C TYR A 113 24.32 2.45 -1.90
N SER A 114 23.07 2.02 -2.10
CA SER A 114 22.70 0.60 -2.05
C SER A 114 23.48 -0.24 -3.06
N ASP A 115 23.84 0.34 -4.21
CA ASP A 115 24.54 -0.40 -5.27
C ASP A 115 26.04 -0.55 -5.01
N SER A 116 26.61 0.23 -4.08
CA SER A 116 28.02 0.15 -3.70
C SER A 116 28.29 -1.11 -2.86
N ALA A 117 29.01 -2.06 -3.44
CA ALA A 117 29.43 -3.28 -2.73
C ALA A 117 30.28 -2.96 -1.49
N VAL A 118 31.15 -1.95 -1.57
CA VAL A 118 31.98 -1.51 -0.44
C VAL A 118 31.11 -0.95 0.70
N THR A 119 30.10 -0.15 0.35
CA THR A 119 29.17 0.41 1.35
C THR A 119 28.34 -0.71 1.99
N ARG A 120 27.87 -1.68 1.21
CA ARG A 120 27.11 -2.84 1.72
C ARG A 120 27.94 -3.77 2.62
N ALA A 121 29.21 -3.99 2.29
CA ALA A 121 30.11 -4.79 3.13
C ALA A 121 30.22 -4.22 4.55
N ASN A 122 30.19 -2.90 4.69
CA ASN A 122 30.24 -2.21 5.98
C ASN A 122 28.85 -2.00 6.62
N ASN A 123 27.76 -2.34 5.92
CA ASN A 123 26.39 -2.11 6.36
C ASN A 123 25.52 -3.35 6.03
N PRO A 124 25.52 -4.40 6.85
CA PRO A 124 24.81 -5.65 6.55
C PRO A 124 23.29 -5.46 6.41
N ASN A 125 22.69 -4.47 7.06
CA ASN A 125 21.29 -4.12 6.85
C ASN A 125 21.04 -3.53 5.44
N LEU A 126 22.01 -2.82 4.87
CA LEU A 126 21.90 -2.30 3.49
C LEU A 126 21.93 -3.45 2.47
N GLU A 127 22.72 -4.49 2.73
CA GLU A 127 22.69 -5.74 1.94
C GLU A 127 21.32 -6.41 1.99
N LYS A 128 20.75 -6.56 3.20
CA LYS A 128 19.39 -7.11 3.38
C LYS A 128 18.35 -6.30 2.62
N PHE A 129 18.42 -4.97 2.70
CA PHE A 129 17.53 -4.07 1.97
C PHE A 129 17.63 -4.27 0.46
N LEU A 130 18.84 -4.31 -0.11
CA LEU A 130 19.03 -4.52 -1.54
C LEU A 130 18.50 -5.90 -1.97
N SER A 131 18.81 -6.95 -1.21
CA SER A 131 18.33 -8.31 -1.47
C SER A 131 16.80 -8.35 -1.52
N TYR A 132 16.13 -7.77 -0.52
CA TYR A 132 14.67 -7.74 -0.49
C TYR A 132 14.07 -6.90 -1.61
N THR A 133 14.65 -5.72 -1.91
CA THR A 133 14.18 -4.85 -2.99
C THR A 133 14.25 -5.54 -4.35
N ASN A 134 15.35 -6.26 -4.61
CA ASN A 134 15.53 -7.04 -5.83
C ASN A 134 14.51 -8.18 -5.92
N PHE A 135 14.27 -8.89 -4.82
CA PHE A 135 13.23 -9.92 -4.76
C PHE A 135 11.84 -9.33 -5.05
N TYR A 136 11.46 -8.25 -4.36
CA TYR A 136 10.18 -7.57 -4.53
C TYR A 136 9.94 -7.16 -5.99
N ASN A 137 10.93 -6.52 -6.62
CA ASN A 137 10.82 -6.04 -7.99
C ASN A 137 10.65 -7.19 -9.00
N LYS A 138 11.40 -8.28 -8.83
CA LYS A 138 11.25 -9.49 -9.66
C LYS A 138 9.87 -10.11 -9.50
N SER A 139 9.37 -10.23 -8.26
CA SER A 139 8.04 -10.77 -7.97
C SER A 139 6.92 -9.92 -8.57
N GLN A 140 7.07 -8.59 -8.59
CA GLN A 140 6.12 -7.69 -9.26
C GLN A 140 6.17 -7.82 -10.78
N ALA A 141 7.36 -7.98 -11.38
CA ALA A 141 7.50 -8.18 -12.83
C ALA A 141 6.80 -9.47 -13.29
N GLY A 142 7.02 -10.59 -12.57
CA GLY A 142 6.36 -11.86 -12.89
C GLY A 142 4.83 -11.76 -12.84
N LYS A 143 4.26 -11.08 -11.83
CA LYS A 143 2.81 -10.84 -11.77
C LYS A 143 2.27 -10.07 -12.98
N ARG A 144 3.02 -9.08 -13.46
CA ARG A 144 2.62 -8.30 -14.66
C ARG A 144 2.65 -9.17 -15.92
N GLU A 145 3.60 -10.07 -16.04
CA GLU A 145 3.68 -11.00 -17.19
C GLU A 145 2.55 -12.02 -17.17
N VAL A 146 2.24 -12.61 -16.01
CA VAL A 146 1.10 -13.52 -15.86
C VAL A 146 -0.21 -12.81 -16.21
N ALA A 147 -0.44 -11.61 -15.69
CA ALA A 147 -1.64 -10.83 -15.99
C ALA A 147 -1.79 -10.50 -17.49
N LYS A 148 -0.68 -10.19 -18.18
CA LYS A 148 -0.68 -9.98 -19.64
C LYS A 148 -1.07 -11.26 -20.39
N THR A 149 -0.51 -12.39 -20.00
CA THR A 149 -0.81 -13.69 -20.63
C THR A 149 -2.27 -14.09 -20.40
N GLU A 150 -2.80 -13.90 -19.19
CA GLU A 150 -4.21 -14.13 -18.87
C GLU A 150 -5.14 -13.24 -19.72
N ASP A 151 -4.84 -11.95 -19.86
CA ASP A 151 -5.61 -11.03 -20.71
C ASP A 151 -5.59 -11.46 -22.19
N LEU A 152 -4.45 -11.91 -22.71
CA LEU A 152 -4.33 -12.43 -24.07
C LEU A 152 -5.16 -13.71 -24.28
N ILE A 153 -5.13 -14.64 -23.32
CA ILE A 153 -5.96 -15.86 -23.36
C ILE A 153 -7.45 -15.51 -23.35
N GLN A 154 -7.88 -14.60 -22.46
CA GLN A 154 -9.27 -14.15 -22.38
C GLN A 154 -9.73 -13.49 -23.69
N LYS A 155 -8.90 -12.63 -24.30
CA LYS A 155 -9.18 -12.03 -25.61
C LYS A 155 -9.31 -13.09 -26.71
N ALA A 156 -8.41 -14.07 -26.75
CA ALA A 156 -8.47 -15.15 -27.74
C ALA A 156 -9.73 -16.02 -27.60
N LEU A 157 -10.11 -16.38 -26.37
CA LEU A 157 -11.34 -17.12 -26.08
C LEU A 157 -12.59 -16.33 -26.50
N ARG A 158 -12.62 -15.02 -26.22
CA ARG A 158 -13.73 -14.13 -26.61
C ARG A 158 -13.88 -14.08 -28.13
N ILE A 159 -12.79 -13.93 -28.89
CA ILE A 159 -12.81 -13.94 -30.37
C ILE A 159 -13.34 -15.27 -30.90
N LYS A 160 -12.87 -16.40 -30.35
CA LYS A 160 -13.30 -17.74 -30.77
C LYS A 160 -14.80 -17.94 -30.54
N PHE A 161 -15.33 -17.47 -29.41
CA PHE A 161 -16.76 -17.55 -29.11
C PHE A 161 -17.63 -16.73 -30.08
N TYR A 162 -17.21 -15.50 -30.41
CA TYR A 162 -17.90 -14.65 -31.39
C TYR A 162 -17.87 -15.21 -32.81
N SER A 163 -16.79 -15.88 -33.22
CA SER A 163 -16.70 -16.46 -34.56
C SER A 163 -17.59 -17.70 -34.71
N THR A 164 -17.65 -18.57 -33.69
CA THR A 164 -18.54 -19.73 -33.68
C THR A 164 -20.02 -19.34 -33.68
N THR A 165 -20.41 -18.33 -32.89
CA THR A 165 -21.81 -17.85 -32.84
C THR A 165 -22.26 -17.23 -34.16
N LYS A 166 -21.41 -16.43 -34.82
CA LYS A 166 -21.68 -15.93 -36.18
C LYS A 166 -21.81 -17.04 -37.23
N LEU A 167 -20.98 -18.08 -37.15
CA LEU A 167 -21.03 -19.23 -38.07
C LEU A 167 -22.31 -20.05 -37.90
N VAL A 168 -22.76 -20.26 -36.65
CA VAL A 168 -24.02 -20.96 -36.36
C VAL A 168 -25.23 -20.14 -36.84
N GLN A 169 -25.29 -18.84 -36.52
CA GLN A 169 -26.36 -17.96 -37.04
C GLN A 169 -26.42 -17.95 -38.56
N LYS A 170 -25.27 -17.88 -39.24
CA LYS A 170 -25.21 -17.90 -40.72
C LYS A 170 -25.61 -19.24 -41.33
N ARG A 171 -25.52 -20.36 -40.59
CA ARG A 171 -26.03 -21.68 -41.01
C ARG A 171 -27.53 -21.84 -40.78
N ILE A 172 -28.05 -21.28 -39.69
CA ILE A 172 -29.50 -21.29 -39.39
C ILE A 172 -30.27 -20.43 -40.40
N LEU A 173 -29.76 -19.25 -40.76
CA LEU A 173 -30.38 -18.35 -41.76
C LEU A 173 -30.33 -18.85 -43.22
N ARG A 174 -29.69 -19.98 -43.50
CA ARG A 174 -29.61 -20.59 -44.84
C ARG A 174 -30.39 -21.90 -44.97
N ARG A 175 -31.18 -22.26 -43.96
CA ARG A 175 -32.17 -23.35 -44.00
C ARG A 175 -33.55 -22.73 -44.03
#